data_AF-A0A7Z1DR86-F1
#
_entry.id   AF-A0A7Z1DR86-F1
#
_cell.length_a   1.000
_cell.length_b   1.000
_cell.length_c   1.000
_cell.angle_alpha   90.00
_cell.angle_beta   90.00
_cell.angle_gamma   90.00
#
_symmetry.space_group_name_H-M   'P 1'
#
loop_
_entity.id
_entity.type
_entity.pdbx_description
1 polymer ?
#
loop_
_entity_poly.entity_id
_entity_poly.type
_entity_poly.pdbx_seq_one_letter_code
_entity_poly.pdbx_strand_id
1 'polypeptide(L)'
;MQSLLSLGVDPVWFAVLFALCLQTSFLTPPVGPALFYIKGVCPTAIKTRDIYTGVFPFIIIQLSVLFAVFVLGDLATWLPDIVHN
;
A
#
# COMPACT_ATOMS: atom_id res chain seq x y z
N MET A 1 1.68 -1.75 19.62
CA MET A 1 2.84 -0.83 19.69
C MET A 1 3.83 -1.22 20.78
N GLN A 2 3.39 -1.39 22.03
CA GLN A 2 4.29 -1.80 23.13
C GLN A 2 5.02 -3.14 22.88
N SER A 3 4.39 -4.10 22.18
CA SER A 3 5.02 -5.37 21.78
C SER A 3 6.06 -5.25 20.66
N LEU A 4 6.03 -4.19 19.85
CA LEU A 4 7.01 -3.95 18.78
C LEU A 4 8.27 -3.29 19.34
N LEU A 5 8.09 -2.39 20.30
CA LEU A 5 9.19 -1.79 21.07
C LEU A 5 10.00 -2.86 21.81
N SER A 6 9.35 -3.90 22.35
CA SER A 6 10.05 -5.04 22.96
C SER A 6 10.81 -5.92 21.97
N LEU A 7 10.52 -5.81 20.67
CA LEU A 7 11.25 -6.49 19.59
C LEU A 7 12.34 -5.60 18.96
N GLY A 8 12.51 -4.37 19.45
CA GLY A 8 13.44 -3.40 18.87
C GLY A 8 13.01 -2.85 17.51
N VAL A 9 11.73 -3.00 17.15
CA VAL A 9 11.17 -2.54 15.87
C VAL A 9 10.64 -1.13 16.02
N ASP A 10 11.00 -0.25 15.07
CA ASP A 10 10.50 1.11 15.03
C ASP A 10 8.97 1.14 14.77
N PRO A 11 8.19 1.76 15.67
CA PRO A 11 6.74 1.87 15.54
C PRO A 11 6.24 2.58 14.28
N VAL A 12 6.96 3.62 13.84
CA VAL A 12 6.58 4.46 12.70
C VAL A 12 6.83 3.70 11.41
N TRP A 13 8.00 3.10 11.27
CA TRP A 13 8.34 2.22 10.16
C TRP A 13 7.30 1.10 9.97
N PHE A 14 6.94 0.41 11.05
CA PHE A 14 5.92 -0.64 11.00
C PHE A 14 4.55 -0.10 10.60
N ALA A 15 4.13 1.05 11.15
CA ALA A 15 2.85 1.67 10.82
C ALA A 15 2.78 2.07 9.34
N VAL A 16 3.88 2.59 8.77
CA VAL A 16 3.95 2.95 7.35
C VAL A 16 3.87 1.69 6.47
N LEU A 17 4.63 0.64 6.77
CA LEU A 17 4.54 -0.63 6.04
C LEU A 17 3.13 -1.22 6.10
N PHE A 18 2.50 -1.20 7.27
CA PHE A 18 1.13 -1.66 7.44
C PHE A 18 0.15 -0.85 6.59
N ALA A 19 0.27 0.48 6.58
CA ALA A 19 -0.56 1.36 5.76
C ALA A 19 -0.40 1.08 4.26
N LEU A 20 0.85 0.92 3.78
CA LEU A 20 1.14 0.60 2.38
C LEU A 20 0.55 -0.77 1.98
N CYS A 21 0.69 -1.77 2.84
CA CYS A 21 0.09 -3.10 2.66
C CYS A 21 -1.44 -3.02 2.58
N LEU A 22 -2.07 -2.28 3.50
CA LEU A 22 -3.51 -2.08 3.51
C LEU A 22 -3.97 -1.40 2.22
N GLN A 23 -3.35 -0.30 1.81
CA GLN A 23 -3.68 0.40 0.57
C GLN A 23 -3.58 -0.53 -0.66
N THR A 24 -2.52 -1.35 -0.73
CA THR A 24 -2.33 -2.31 -1.82
C THR A 24 -3.45 -3.34 -1.86
N SER A 25 -3.92 -3.81 -0.70
CA SER A 25 -5.03 -4.77 -0.60
C SER A 25 -6.33 -4.24 -1.21
N PHE A 26 -6.58 -2.93 -1.13
CA PHE A 26 -7.79 -2.33 -1.73
C PHE A 26 -7.80 -2.39 -3.26
N LEU A 27 -6.61 -2.46 -3.87
CA LEU A 27 -6.41 -2.37 -5.31
C LEU A 27 -6.04 -3.72 -5.95
N THR A 28 -5.82 -4.78 -5.18
CA THR A 28 -5.31 -6.07 -5.70
C THR A 28 -6.46 -7.00 -6.14
N PRO A 29 -6.50 -7.45 -7.41
CA PRO A 29 -7.43 -8.49 -7.85
C PRO A 29 -7.17 -9.82 -7.11
N PRO A 30 -8.19 -10.69 -6.87
CA PRO A 30 -9.57 -10.62 -7.33
C PRO A 30 -10.55 -10.00 -6.31
N VAL A 31 -10.07 -9.57 -5.13
CA VAL A 31 -10.92 -9.16 -3.98
C VAL A 31 -10.89 -7.65 -3.66
N GLY A 32 -10.07 -6.86 -4.36
CA GLY A 32 -9.93 -5.42 -4.12
C GLY A 32 -11.26 -4.65 -4.18
N PRO A 33 -11.77 -4.12 -3.04
CA PRO A 33 -13.08 -3.45 -2.99
C PRO A 33 -13.18 -2.26 -3.95
N ALA A 34 -12.07 -1.54 -4.17
CA ALA A 34 -12.03 -0.41 -5.09
C ALA A 34 -12.28 -0.84 -6.55
N LEU A 35 -11.77 -2.01 -6.96
CA LEU A 35 -11.96 -2.52 -8.33
C LEU A 35 -13.42 -2.93 -8.57
N PHE A 36 -14.07 -3.53 -7.57
CA PHE A 36 -15.50 -3.87 -7.66
C PHE A 36 -16.40 -2.64 -7.63
N TYR A 37 -16.04 -1.63 -6.83
CA TYR A 37 -16.75 -0.36 -6.84
C TYR A 37 -16.73 0.28 -8.23
N ILE A 38 -15.55 0.35 -8.86
CA ILE A 38 -15.42 0.84 -10.24
C ILE A 38 -16.21 -0.03 -11.21
N LYS A 39 -16.13 -1.36 -11.09
CA LYS A 39 -16.91 -2.25 -11.97
C LYS A 39 -18.42 -2.05 -11.84
N GLY A 40 -18.91 -1.69 -10.65
CA GLY A 40 -20.32 -1.42 -10.37
C GLY A 40 -20.86 -0.15 -11.03
N VAL A 41 -20.01 0.86 -11.27
CA VAL A 41 -20.40 2.13 -11.92
C VAL A 41 -20.03 2.18 -13.41
N CYS A 42 -19.16 1.29 -13.89
CA CYS A 42 -18.76 1.25 -15.29
C CYS A 42 -19.85 0.65 -16.21
N PRO A 43 -19.98 1.15 -17.46
CA PRO A 43 -20.83 0.55 -18.48
C PRO A 43 -20.52 -0.93 -18.72
N THR A 44 -21.51 -1.70 -19.16
CA THR A 44 -21.38 -3.15 -19.44
C THR A 44 -20.33 -3.48 -20.50
N ALA A 45 -20.00 -2.53 -21.38
CA ALA A 45 -18.96 -2.65 -22.39
C ALA A 45 -17.55 -2.80 -21.77
N ILE A 46 -17.30 -2.25 -20.58
CA ILE A 46 -16.00 -2.34 -19.89
C ILE A 46 -15.94 -3.68 -19.16
N LYS A 47 -14.99 -4.53 -19.55
CA LYS A 47 -14.80 -5.84 -18.94
C LYS A 47 -13.96 -5.70 -17.68
N THR A 48 -14.14 -6.62 -16.73
CA THR A 48 -13.31 -6.69 -15.51
C THR A 48 -11.82 -6.78 -15.85
N ARG A 49 -11.47 -7.44 -16.96
CA ARG A 49 -10.10 -7.53 -17.47
C ARG A 49 -9.51 -6.14 -17.76
N ASP A 50 -10.28 -5.23 -18.34
CA ASP A 50 -9.80 -3.89 -18.71
C ASP A 50 -9.42 -3.10 -17.45
N ILE A 51 -10.25 -3.22 -16.40
CA ILE A 51 -10.01 -2.62 -15.08
C ILE A 51 -8.74 -3.22 -14.44
N TYR A 52 -8.58 -4.55 -14.49
CA TYR A 52 -7.42 -5.22 -13.91
C TYR A 52 -6.12 -4.87 -14.63
N THR A 53 -6.13 -4.81 -15.95
CA THR A 53 -4.95 -4.38 -16.72
C THR A 53 -4.61 -2.91 -16.50
N GLY A 54 -5.62 -2.06 -16.24
CA GLY A 54 -5.43 -0.65 -15.94
C GLY A 54 -4.77 -0.40 -14.58
N VAL A 55 -5.14 -1.16 -13.55
CA VAL A 55 -4.57 -0.99 -12.19
C VAL A 55 -3.23 -1.69 -12.01
N PHE A 56 -2.93 -2.71 -12.82
CA PHE A 56 -1.69 -3.50 -12.74
C PHE A 56 -0.39 -2.67 -12.67
N PRO A 57 -0.14 -1.67 -13.54
CA PRO A 57 1.07 -0.85 -13.44
C PRO A 57 1.15 -0.07 -12.12
N PHE A 58 0.02 0.37 -11.57
CA PHE A 58 -0.03 1.05 -10.29
C PHE A 58 0.35 0.12 -9.13
N ILE A 59 -0.14 -1.13 -9.15
CA ILE A 59 0.24 -2.14 -8.14
C ILE A 59 1.74 -2.40 -8.15
N ILE A 60 2.37 -2.47 -9.33
CA ILE A 60 3.83 -2.67 -9.44
C ILE A 60 4.58 -1.53 -8.74
N ILE A 61 4.17 -0.28 -8.97
CA ILE A 61 4.79 0.88 -8.33
C ILE A 61 4.58 0.79 -6.81
N GLN A 62 3.37 0.48 -6.36
CA GLN A 62 3.03 0.36 -4.93
C GLN A 62 3.88 -0.70 -4.23
N LEU A 63 4.05 -1.88 -4.85
CA LEU A 63 4.90 -2.95 -4.34
C LEU A 63 6.37 -2.56 -4.34
N SER A 64 6.81 -1.79 -5.33
CA SER A 64 8.19 -1.28 -5.39
C SER A 64 8.46 -0.31 -4.23
N VAL A 65 7.51 0.57 -3.91
CA VAL A 65 7.60 1.48 -2.75
C VAL A 65 7.57 0.70 -1.44
N LEU A 66 6.65 -0.27 -1.31
CA LEU A 66 6.59 -1.16 -0.14
C LEU A 66 7.93 -1.86 0.09
N PHE A 67 8.53 -2.40 -0.97
CA PHE A 67 9.83 -3.05 -0.92
C PHE A 67 10.95 -2.07 -0.55
N ALA A 68 10.93 -0.86 -1.13
CA ALA A 68 11.90 0.18 -0.81
C ALA A 68 11.85 0.58 0.67
N VAL A 69 10.66 0.81 1.24
CA VAL A 69 10.48 1.14 2.67
C VAL A 69 10.84 -0.03 3.57
N PHE A 70 10.59 -1.27 3.13
CA PHE A 70 10.97 -2.47 3.86
C PHE A 70 12.50 -2.59 4.00
N VAL A 71 13.26 -2.28 2.95
CA VAL A 71 14.73 -2.33 2.95
C VAL A 71 15.35 -1.06 3.56
N LEU A 72 14.79 0.10 3.25
CA LEU A 72 15.27 1.43 3.64
C LEU A 72 14.29 2.04 4.65
N GLY A 73 14.41 1.62 5.90
CA GLY A 73 13.50 2.06 6.97
C GLY A 73 13.45 3.57 7.16
N ASP A 74 14.57 4.25 6.92
CA ASP A 74 14.71 5.71 7.00
C ASP A 74 13.72 6.45 6.09
N LEU A 75 13.26 5.85 4.98
CA LEU A 75 12.24 6.45 4.13
C LEU A 75 10.92 6.72 4.89
N ALA A 76 10.62 5.92 5.90
CA ALA A 76 9.44 6.07 6.74
C ALA A 76 9.67 7.06 7.90
N THR A 77 10.89 7.18 8.42
CA THR A 77 11.18 7.92 9.66
C THR A 77 11.82 9.29 9.43
N TRP A 78 12.50 9.50 8.29
CA TRP A 78 13.28 10.72 8.01
C TRP A 78 12.49 12.02 8.18
N LEU A 79 11.26 12.08 7.66
CA LEU A 79 10.43 13.29 7.78
C LEU A 79 9.96 13.52 9.23
N PRO A 80 9.38 12.53 9.93
CA PRO A 80 9.12 12.63 11.37
C PRO A 80 10.34 13.08 12.19
N ASP A 81 11.53 12.54 11.88
CA ASP A 81 12.77 12.87 12.58
C ASP A 81 13.18 14.34 12.38
N ILE A 82 12.88 14.94 11.23
CA ILE A 82 13.11 16.37 10.98
C ILE A 82 12.08 17.25 11.69
N VAL A 83 10.81 16.83 11.70
CA VAL A 83 9.70 17.65 12.23
C VAL A 83 9.66 17.64 13.77
N HIS A 84 10.12 16.56 14.39
CA HIS A 84 10.11 16.37 15.85
C HIS A 84 11.49 16.57 16.53
N ASN A 85 12.55 16.89 15.78
CA ASN A 85 13.81 17.45 16.30
C ASN A 85 13.75 18.98 16.38
#